data_AF-A0A7Y5H6M3-F1
#
_entry.id   AF-A0A7Y5H6M3-F1
#
_cell.length_a   1.000
_cell.length_b   1.000
_cell.length_c   1.000
_cell.angle_alpha   90.00
_cell.angle_beta   90.00
_cell.angle_gamma   90.00
#
_symmetry.space_group_name_H-M   'P 1'
#
loop_
_entity.id
_entity.type
_entity.pdbx_description
1 polymer ?
#
loop_
_entity_poly.entity_id
_entity_poly.type
_entity_poly.pdbx_seq_one_letter_code
_entity_poly.pdbx_strand_id
1 'polypeptide(L)'
;MSRRIAFFDIDGTITRHSSERLFIRYLLQKKIISYSDLVLATLRYSCKHPTNLKNGFKQNKMYLRGLDAEMIRQHAAQCFDEFIRPSIKPL
;
A
#
# COMPACT_ATOMS: atom_id res chain seq x y z
N MET A 1 30.20 -10.03 23.91
CA MET A 1 29.10 -9.09 23.56
C MET A 1 27.90 -9.89 23.08
N SER A 2 26.73 -9.70 23.68
CA SER A 2 25.48 -10.30 23.22
C SER A 2 24.87 -9.45 22.10
N ARG A 3 24.50 -10.10 20.99
CA ARG A 3 23.87 -9.45 19.84
C ARG A 3 22.44 -9.06 20.23
N ARG A 4 22.08 -7.79 20.08
CA ARG A 4 20.71 -7.29 20.30
C ARG A 4 20.01 -7.13 18.95
N ILE A 5 18.73 -7.48 18.90
CA ILE A 5 17.87 -7.35 17.71
C ILE A 5 16.75 -6.37 18.07
N ALA A 6 16.44 -5.45 17.16
CA ALA A 6 15.32 -4.53 17.27
C ALA A 6 14.40 -4.69 16.05
N PHE A 7 13.09 -4.58 16.29
CA PHE A 7 12.06 -4.65 15.26
C PHE A 7 11.40 -3.28 15.15
N PHE A 8 11.23 -2.80 13.92
CA PHE A 8 10.56 -1.54 13.64
C PHE A 8 9.46 -1.80 12.61
N ASP A 9 8.26 -1.32 12.90
CA ASP A 9 7.25 -1.15 11.87
C ASP A 9 7.66 0.01 10.94
N ILE A 10 7.13 0.03 9.72
CA ILE A 10 7.38 1.10 8.76
C ILE A 10 6.29 2.17 8.91
N ASP A 11 5.04 1.77 8.68
CA ASP A 11 3.90 2.68 8.60
C ASP A 11 3.51 3.21 9.98
N GLY A 12 3.53 4.52 10.17
CA GLY A 12 3.22 5.14 11.47
C GLY A 12 4.36 5.08 12.48
N THR A 13 5.48 4.43 12.14
CA THR A 13 6.70 4.37 12.98
C THR A 13 7.86 5.08 12.29
N ILE A 14 8.36 4.55 11.15
CA ILE A 14 9.43 5.18 10.35
C ILE A 14 8.84 6.30 9.49
N THR A 15 7.67 6.06 8.90
CA THR A 15 6.94 7.05 8.10
C THR A 15 5.76 7.57 8.90
N ARG A 16 5.41 8.86 8.75
CA ARG A 16 4.22 9.45 9.40
C ARG A 16 2.90 8.99 8.78
N HIS A 17 2.94 8.51 7.55
CA HIS A 17 1.78 8.16 6.76
C HIS A 17 1.90 6.72 6.27
N SER A 18 0.75 6.07 6.05
CA SER A 18 0.74 4.73 5.47
C SER A 18 1.30 4.77 4.05
N SER A 19 2.35 3.98 3.82
CA SER A 19 2.97 3.78 2.51
C SER A 19 1.96 3.24 1.50
N GLU A 20 1.08 2.32 1.91
CA GLU A 20 0.03 1.79 1.05
C GLU A 20 -0.98 2.86 0.63
N ARG A 21 -1.41 3.72 1.56
CA ARG A 21 -2.33 4.83 1.22
C ARG A 21 -1.69 5.82 0.24
N LEU A 22 -0.41 6.13 0.42
CA LEU A 22 0.34 6.96 -0.52
C LEU A 22 0.46 6.28 -1.88
N PHE A 23 0.70 4.98 -1.90
CA PHE A 23 0.82 4.22 -3.14
C PHE A 23 -0.50 4.13 -3.90
N ILE A 24 -1.63 3.86 -3.24
CA ILE A 24 -2.96 3.91 -3.88
C ILE A 24 -3.22 5.29 -4.49
N ARG A 25 -2.89 6.37 -3.77
CA ARG A 25 -3.03 7.73 -4.30
C ARG A 25 -2.15 7.95 -5.52
N TYR A 26 -0.91 7.50 -5.49
CA TYR A 26 0.02 7.56 -6.63
C TYR A 26 -0.57 6.83 -7.85
N LEU A 27 -1.06 5.60 -7.68
CA LEU A 27 -1.61 4.81 -8.78
C LEU A 27 -2.85 5.47 -9.40
N LEU A 28 -3.71 6.08 -8.58
CA LEU A 28 -4.85 6.87 -9.05
C LEU A 28 -4.39 8.12 -9.82
N GLN A 29 -3.40 8.86 -9.30
CA GLN A 29 -2.87 10.06 -9.95
C GLN A 29 -2.23 9.76 -11.30
N LYS A 30 -1.52 8.64 -11.42
CA LYS A 30 -0.91 8.17 -12.68
C LYS A 30 -1.91 7.42 -13.58
N LYS A 31 -3.18 7.29 -13.18
CA LYS A 31 -4.25 6.56 -13.89
C LYS A 31 -3.92 5.10 -14.19
N ILE A 32 -3.07 4.48 -13.35
CA ILE A 32 -2.74 3.05 -13.43
C ILE A 32 -3.90 2.20 -12.92
N ILE A 33 -4.60 2.72 -11.90
CA ILE A 33 -5.87 2.19 -11.42
C ILE A 33 -6.91 3.32 -11.39
N SER A 34 -8.18 2.96 -11.48
CA SER A 34 -9.30 3.88 -11.34
C SER A 34 -10.00 3.72 -9.99
N TYR A 35 -10.84 4.69 -9.62
CA TYR A 35 -11.72 4.55 -8.45
C TYR A 35 -12.68 3.37 -8.60
N SER A 36 -13.11 3.05 -9.82
CA SER A 36 -13.93 1.88 -10.12
C SER A 36 -13.21 0.58 -9.77
N ASP A 37 -11.90 0.49 -10.05
CA ASP A 37 -11.09 -0.69 -9.70
C ASP A 37 -11.01 -0.89 -8.18
N LEU A 38 -10.90 0.20 -7.41
CA LEU A 38 -10.92 0.16 -5.94
C LEU A 38 -12.27 -0.32 -5.41
N VAL A 39 -13.37 0.18 -5.97
CA VAL A 39 -14.73 -0.26 -5.60
C VAL A 39 -14.92 -1.74 -5.94
N LEU A 40 -14.52 -2.17 -7.14
CA LEU A 40 -14.61 -3.58 -7.56
C LEU A 40 -13.74 -4.50 -6.70
N ALA A 41 -12.53 -4.06 -6.35
CA ALA A 41 -11.65 -4.80 -5.44
C ALA A 41 -12.28 -4.97 -4.06
N THR A 42 -12.96 -3.93 -3.57
CA THR A 42 -13.68 -3.96 -2.29
C THR A 42 -14.87 -4.90 -2.34
N LEU A 43 -15.72 -4.79 -3.38
CA LEU A 43 -16.87 -5.66 -3.57
C LEU A 43 -16.45 -7.13 -3.70
N ARG A 44 -15.43 -7.43 -4.50
CA ARG A 44 -14.89 -8.79 -4.69
C ARG A 44 -14.38 -9.38 -3.37
N TYR A 45 -13.72 -8.58 -2.54
CA TYR A 45 -13.28 -9.02 -1.22
C TYR A 45 -14.47 -9.29 -0.29
N SER A 46 -15.44 -8.38 -0.24
CA SER A 46 -16.65 -8.52 0.57
C SER A 46 -17.46 -9.77 0.21
N CYS A 47 -17.57 -10.09 -1.08
CA CYS A 47 -18.22 -11.32 -1.54
C CYS A 47 -17.47 -12.59 -1.10
N LYS A 48 -16.13 -12.56 -1.05
CA LYS A 48 -15.31 -13.71 -0.61
C LYS A 48 -15.23 -13.84 0.92
N HIS A 49 -15.38 -12.75 1.64
CA HIS A 49 -15.21 -12.70 3.10
C HIS A 49 -16.37 -11.95 3.79
N PRO A 50 -17.60 -12.47 3.70
CA PRO A 50 -18.81 -11.78 4.18
C PRO A 50 -18.81 -11.52 5.69
N THR A 51 -18.10 -12.32 6.48
CA THR A 51 -18.00 -12.18 7.94
C THR A 51 -16.88 -11.24 8.40
N ASN A 52 -15.98 -10.80 7.49
CA ASN A 52 -14.75 -10.07 7.82
C ASN A 52 -14.68 -8.66 7.18
N LEU A 53 -15.85 -8.05 6.98
CA LEU A 53 -16.01 -6.75 6.31
C LEU A 53 -15.22 -5.61 6.99
N LYS A 54 -15.14 -5.58 8.33
CA LYS A 54 -14.47 -4.51 9.08
C LYS A 54 -12.95 -4.48 8.91
N ASN A 55 -12.31 -5.64 8.73
CA ASN A 55 -10.85 -5.74 8.64
C ASN A 55 -10.35 -5.84 7.20
N GLY A 56 -11.26 -6.04 6.24
CA GLY A 56 -10.93 -6.41 4.87
C GLY A 56 -10.16 -5.37 4.09
N PHE A 57 -10.56 -4.10 4.18
CA PHE A 57 -9.99 -3.06 3.32
C PHE A 57 -8.48 -2.84 3.58
N LYS A 58 -8.03 -2.99 4.82
CA LYS A 58 -6.63 -2.75 5.21
C LYS A 58 -5.68 -3.88 4.78
N GLN A 59 -6.19 -5.07 4.50
CA GLN A 59 -5.38 -6.22 4.06
C GLN A 59 -5.58 -6.55 2.58
N ASN A 60 -6.55 -5.90 1.94
CA ASN A 60 -6.98 -6.26 0.61
C ASN A 60 -6.13 -5.58 -0.48
N LYS A 61 -5.12 -6.30 -0.96
CA LYS A 61 -4.33 -5.91 -2.15
C LYS A 61 -4.99 -6.26 -3.49
N MET A 62 -6.28 -6.62 -3.50
CA MET A 62 -6.98 -7.00 -4.75
C MET A 62 -7.08 -5.87 -5.77
N TYR A 63 -6.84 -4.61 -5.39
CA TYR A 63 -6.74 -3.50 -6.34
C TYR A 63 -5.53 -3.62 -7.27
N LEU A 64 -4.53 -4.44 -6.92
CA LEU A 64 -3.39 -4.77 -7.79
C LEU A 64 -3.66 -5.99 -8.67
N ARG A 65 -4.81 -6.66 -8.52
CA ARG A 65 -5.08 -7.92 -9.21
C ARG A 65 -5.15 -7.72 -10.71
N GLY A 66 -4.33 -8.46 -11.45
CA GLY A 66 -4.27 -8.39 -12.91
C GLY A 66 -3.28 -7.35 -13.43
N LEU A 67 -2.60 -6.62 -12.55
CA LEU A 67 -1.49 -5.76 -12.91
C LEU A 67 -0.19 -6.56 -12.92
N ASP A 68 0.70 -6.21 -13.84
CA ASP A 68 2.02 -6.82 -13.93
C ASP A 68 2.87 -6.46 -12.69
N ALA A 69 3.51 -7.48 -12.11
CA ALA A 69 4.22 -7.33 -10.85
C ALA A 69 5.48 -6.46 -11.00
N GLU A 70 6.16 -6.53 -12.14
CA GLU A 70 7.37 -5.75 -12.39
C GLU A 70 7.03 -4.27 -12.61
N MET A 71 5.96 -3.98 -13.36
CA MET A 71 5.39 -2.64 -13.48
C MET A 71 5.01 -2.06 -12.11
N ILE A 72 4.34 -2.85 -11.26
CA ILE A 72 4.00 -2.42 -9.89
C ILE A 72 5.25 -2.13 -9.06
N ARG A 73 6.30 -2.96 -9.18
CA ARG A 73 7.58 -2.74 -8.48
C ARG A 73 8.23 -1.42 -8.90
N GLN A 74 8.25 -1.13 -10.20
CA GLN A 74 8.80 0.12 -10.74
C GLN A 74 8.02 1.34 -10.23
N HIS A 75 6.69 1.28 -10.26
CA HIS A 75 5.86 2.35 -9.71
C HIS A 75 5.99 2.49 -8.19
N ALA A 76 6.18 1.41 -7.45
CA ALA A 76 6.43 1.47 -6.01
C ALA A 76 7.76 2.18 -5.71
N ALA A 77 8.81 1.92 -6.49
CA ALA A 77 10.08 2.64 -6.38
C ALA A 77 9.93 4.14 -6.67
N GLN A 78 9.23 4.49 -7.76
CA GLN A 78 8.94 5.88 -8.09
C GLN A 78 8.11 6.57 -7.01
N CYS A 79 7.06 5.91 -6.51
CA CYS A 79 6.24 6.43 -5.42
C CYS A 79 7.07 6.63 -4.14
N PHE A 80 8.02 5.73 -3.85
CA PHE A 80 8.91 5.89 -2.71
C PHE A 80 9.75 7.16 -2.84
N ASP A 81 10.40 7.35 -3.99
CA ASP A 81 11.27 8.51 -4.22
C ASP A 81 10.49 9.83 -4.23
N GLU A 82 9.28 9.85 -4.82
CA GLU A 82 8.45 11.06 -4.94
C GLU A 82 7.74 11.43 -3.62
N PHE A 83 7.19 10.44 -2.89
CA PHE A 83 6.24 10.71 -1.79
C PHE A 83 6.69 10.22 -0.42
N ILE A 84 7.46 9.14 -0.34
CA ILE A 84 7.81 8.51 0.94
C ILE A 84 9.16 9.04 1.44
N ARG A 85 10.21 8.96 0.63
CA ARG A 85 11.57 9.41 0.96
C ARG A 85 11.60 10.84 1.51
N PRO A 86 10.90 11.85 0.93
CA PRO A 86 10.90 13.19 1.48
C PRO A 86 10.20 13.32 2.84
N SER A 87 9.34 12.36 3.20
CA SER A 87 8.61 12.34 4.46
C SER A 87 9.35 11.63 5.60
N ILE A 88 10.44 10.91 5.27
CA ILE A 88 11.32 10.27 6.26
C ILE A 88 12.13 11.37 6.93
N LYS A 89 11.86 11.61 8.21
CA LYS A 89 12.66 12.55 8.99
C LYS A 89 14.07 11.97 9.20
N PRO A 90 15.13 12.80 9.14
CA PRO A 90 16.42 12.38 9.69
C PRO A 90 16.22 12.07 11.18
N LEU A 91 16.71 10.90 11.60
CA LEU A 91 16.78 10.48 12.99
C LEU A 91 17.81 11.32 13.75
#